data_AF-A0A399R5P3-F1
#
_entry.id   AF-A0A399R5P3-F1
#
_cell.length_a   1.000
_cell.length_b   1.000
_cell.length_c   1.000
_cell.angle_alpha   90.00
_cell.angle_beta   90.00
_cell.angle_gamma   90.00
#
_symmetry.space_group_name_H-M   'P 1'
#
loop_
_entity.id
_entity.type
_entity.pdbx_description
1 polymer ?
#
loop_
_entity_poly.entity_id
_entity_poly.type
_entity_poly.pdbx_seq_one_letter_code
_entity_poly.pdbx_strand_id
1 'polypeptide(L)'
;MAYTVRSAAERRQDIQDNAARLGIDDAFISRLVETFYARVRADRNLGPIFERVVDDWPAHLAKLKDFWASVALNAGRYSGKPMPAHMKLDGVRPEHFGQWLGLFYLTLEEISPSQETADYFMERAERIAQSLQYAYFGRDVFQKI
;
A
#
# COMPACT_ATOMS: atom_id res chain seq x y z
N MET A 1 -13.02 -5.74 -37.05
CA MET A 1 -11.94 -5.88 -36.05
C MET A 1 -12.55 -6.49 -34.80
N ALA A 2 -12.21 -7.74 -34.47
CA ALA A 2 -12.69 -8.38 -33.24
C ALA A 2 -11.85 -7.87 -32.07
N TYR A 3 -12.47 -7.17 -31.13
CA TYR A 3 -11.82 -6.75 -29.89
C TYR A 3 -11.91 -7.94 -28.91
N THR A 4 -10.86 -8.76 -28.85
CA THR A 4 -10.81 -9.85 -27.88
C THR A 4 -10.64 -9.25 -26.48
N VAL A 5 -11.71 -9.26 -25.70
CA VAL A 5 -11.67 -8.89 -24.29
C VAL A 5 -10.85 -9.97 -23.57
N ARG A 6 -9.71 -9.59 -22.98
CA ARG A 6 -8.92 -10.50 -22.14
C ARG A 6 -9.81 -11.07 -21.02
N SER A 7 -9.70 -12.36 -20.75
CA SER A 7 -10.33 -13.03 -19.63
C SER A 7 -9.74 -12.55 -18.29
N ALA A 8 -10.44 -12.82 -17.18
CA ALA A 8 -9.92 -12.51 -15.85
C ALA A 8 -8.66 -13.33 -15.50
N ALA A 9 -8.52 -14.52 -16.08
CA ALA A 9 -7.36 -15.37 -15.90
C ALA A 9 -6.12 -14.80 -16.61
N GLU A 10 -6.26 -14.38 -17.87
CA GLU A 10 -5.17 -13.74 -18.63
C GLU A 10 -4.68 -12.46 -17.95
N ARG A 11 -5.61 -11.61 -17.49
CA ARG A 11 -5.21 -10.40 -16.72
C ARG A 11 -4.44 -10.73 -15.44
N ARG A 12 -4.80 -11.83 -14.76
CA ARG A 12 -4.09 -12.24 -13.54
C ARG A 12 -2.68 -12.75 -13.87
N GLN A 13 -2.56 -13.53 -14.93
CA GLN A 13 -1.27 -14.01 -15.41
C GLN A 13 -0.35 -12.85 -15.81
N ASP A 14 -0.86 -11.89 -16.60
CA ASP A 14 -0.10 -10.70 -17.01
C ASP A 14 0.46 -9.92 -15.80
N ILE A 15 -0.34 -9.78 -14.73
CA ILE A 15 0.08 -9.11 -13.50
C ILE A 15 1.18 -9.91 -12.79
N GLN A 16 1.01 -11.23 -12.69
CA GLN A 16 1.99 -12.11 -12.05
C GLN A 16 3.31 -12.14 -12.82
N ASP A 17 3.27 -12.20 -14.15
CA ASP A 17 4.45 -12.17 -15.00
C ASP A 17 5.18 -10.84 -14.89
N ASN A 18 4.44 -9.73 -14.89
CA ASN A 18 5.05 -8.41 -14.69
C ASN A 18 5.66 -8.28 -13.28
N ALA A 19 4.97 -8.76 -12.24
CA ALA A 19 5.51 -8.74 -10.88
C ALA A 19 6.77 -9.58 -10.75
N ALA A 20 6.80 -10.78 -11.35
CA ALA A 20 7.98 -11.63 -11.38
C ALA A 20 9.16 -10.96 -12.11
N ARG A 21 8.90 -10.29 -13.24
CA ARG A 21 9.92 -9.49 -13.96
C ARG A 21 10.50 -8.36 -13.10
N LEU A 22 9.66 -7.76 -12.25
CA LEU A 22 10.06 -6.73 -11.28
C LEU A 22 10.71 -7.31 -10.02
N GLY A 23 10.90 -8.63 -9.91
CA GLY A 23 11.46 -9.25 -8.71
C GLY A 23 10.55 -9.14 -7.48
N ILE A 24 9.24 -9.00 -7.70
CA ILE A 24 8.24 -8.92 -6.64
C ILE A 24 7.74 -10.33 -6.34
N ASP A 25 8.10 -10.84 -5.17
CA ASP A 25 7.60 -12.09 -4.61
C ASP A 25 7.11 -11.90 -3.16
N ASP A 26 6.59 -12.98 -2.55
CA ASP A 26 6.12 -12.94 -1.16
C ASP A 26 7.25 -12.61 -0.16
N ALA A 27 8.50 -12.98 -0.46
CA ALA A 27 9.64 -12.69 0.41
C ALA A 27 9.99 -11.19 0.40
N PHE A 28 9.96 -10.57 -0.79
CA PHE A 28 10.11 -9.14 -0.97
C PHE A 28 8.97 -8.38 -0.27
N ILE A 29 7.72 -8.79 -0.48
CA ILE A 29 6.55 -8.16 0.18
C ILE A 29 6.66 -8.27 1.70
N SER A 30 7.06 -9.44 2.22
CA SER A 30 7.26 -9.61 3.67
C SER A 30 8.31 -8.64 4.18
N ARG A 31 9.47 -8.52 3.51
CA ARG A 31 10.52 -7.57 3.87
C ARG A 31 10.05 -6.12 3.78
N LEU A 32 9.31 -5.76 2.73
CA LEU A 32 8.74 -4.43 2.55
C LEU A 32 7.83 -4.07 3.71
N VAL A 33 6.88 -4.94 4.06
CA VAL A 33 5.92 -4.68 5.14
C VAL A 33 6.62 -4.56 6.49
N GLU A 34 7.51 -5.49 6.82
CA GLU A 34 8.24 -5.44 8.10
C GLU A 34 9.07 -4.17 8.23
N THR A 35 9.89 -3.87 7.21
CA THR A 35 10.81 -2.73 7.22
C THR A 35 10.05 -1.40 7.22
N PHE A 36 8.97 -1.30 6.44
CA PHE A 36 8.14 -0.11 6.39
C PHE A 36 7.42 0.16 7.72
N TYR A 37 6.75 -0.85 8.29
CA TYR A 37 5.98 -0.65 9.50
C TYR A 37 6.85 -0.50 10.75
N ALA A 38 8.09 -1.01 10.74
CA ALA A 38 9.08 -0.62 11.75
C ALA A 38 9.33 0.90 11.74
N ARG A 39 9.47 1.52 10.55
CA ARG A 39 9.60 2.99 10.43
C ARG A 39 8.34 3.72 10.85
N VAL A 40 7.16 3.25 10.44
CA VAL A 40 5.87 3.86 10.83
C VAL A 40 5.70 3.88 12.34
N ARG A 41 6.04 2.78 13.04
CA ARG A 41 5.96 2.70 14.50
C ARG A 41 6.94 3.63 15.20
N ALA A 42 8.13 3.82 14.65
CA ALA A 42 9.13 4.72 15.19
C ALA A 42 8.85 6.21 14.90
N ASP A 43 7.97 6.52 13.95
CA ASP A 43 7.62 7.89 13.61
C ASP A 43 6.74 8.53 14.69
N ARG A 44 7.14 9.73 15.14
CA ARG A 44 6.48 10.45 16.24
C ARG A 44 5.04 10.88 15.96
N ASN A 45 4.66 11.01 14.69
CA ASN A 45 3.32 11.48 14.29
C ASN A 45 2.43 10.31 13.87
N LEU A 46 2.98 9.32 13.17
CA LEU A 46 2.24 8.15 12.69
C LEU A 46 2.14 7.06 13.76
N GLY A 47 3.21 6.77 14.48
CA GLY A 47 3.27 5.71 15.49
C GLY A 47 2.07 5.75 16.46
N PRO A 48 1.78 6.91 17.10
CA PRO A 48 0.64 7.03 18.01
C PRO A 48 -0.75 6.79 17.37
N ILE A 49 -0.90 6.94 16.05
CA ILE A 49 -2.18 6.64 15.36
C ILE A 49 -2.38 5.14 15.27
N PHE A 50 -1.33 4.40 14.90
CA PHE A 50 -1.37 2.95 14.77
C PHE A 50 -1.43 2.27 16.15
N GLU A 51 -0.65 2.73 17.13
CA GLU A 51 -0.61 2.14 18.48
C GLU A 51 -1.95 2.20 19.21
N ARG A 52 -2.83 3.14 18.86
CA ARG A 52 -4.19 3.23 19.43
C ARG A 52 -5.15 2.17 18.93
N VAL A 53 -4.87 1.54 17.79
CA VAL A 53 -5.82 0.68 17.07
C VAL A 53 -5.26 -0.68 16.69
N VAL A 54 -3.95 -0.90 16.88
CA VAL A 54 -3.26 -2.16 16.61
C VAL A 54 -2.74 -2.74 17.92
N ASP A 55 -3.49 -3.69 18.46
CA ASP A 55 -3.11 -4.42 19.68
C ASP A 55 -2.16 -5.59 19.38
N ASP A 56 -2.38 -6.29 18.26
CA ASP A 56 -1.57 -7.42 17.79
C ASP A 56 -0.83 -7.06 16.51
N TRP A 57 0.42 -6.64 16.67
CA TRP A 57 1.30 -6.28 15.56
C TRP A 57 1.60 -7.46 14.62
N PRO A 58 2.00 -8.65 15.10
CA PRO A 58 2.17 -9.82 14.24
C PRO A 58 0.95 -10.12 13.34
N ALA A 59 -0.26 -10.12 13.91
CA ALA A 59 -1.47 -10.37 13.13
C ALA A 59 -1.76 -9.23 12.13
N HIS A 60 -1.53 -7.98 12.53
CA HIS A 60 -1.69 -6.83 11.66
C HIS A 60 -0.72 -6.87 10.47
N LEU A 61 0.56 -7.18 10.71
CA LEU A 61 1.58 -7.30 9.67
C LEU A 61 1.28 -8.45 8.71
N ALA A 62 0.78 -9.59 9.19
CA ALA A 62 0.34 -10.68 8.32
C ALA A 62 -0.78 -10.22 7.36
N LYS A 63 -1.79 -9.51 7.87
CA LYS A 63 -2.87 -8.94 7.06
C LYS A 63 -2.34 -7.93 6.02
N LEU A 64 -1.35 -7.12 6.39
CA LEU A 64 -0.74 -6.15 5.49
C LEU A 64 0.11 -6.80 4.40
N LYS A 65 0.78 -7.92 4.68
CA LYS A 65 1.47 -8.73 3.66
C LYS A 65 0.47 -9.25 2.63
N ASP A 66 -0.67 -9.79 3.07
CA ASP A 66 -1.72 -10.23 2.15
C ASP A 66 -2.32 -9.07 1.35
N PHE A 67 -2.51 -7.90 1.98
CA PHE A 67 -2.97 -6.70 1.29
C PHE A 67 -2.03 -6.30 0.16
N TRP A 68 -0.74 -6.15 0.46
CA TRP A 68 0.25 -5.76 -0.55
C TRP A 68 0.49 -6.83 -1.61
N ALA A 69 0.39 -8.12 -1.25
CA ALA A 69 0.39 -9.20 -2.23
C ALA A 69 -0.83 -9.14 -3.17
N SER A 70 -2.02 -8.80 -2.67
CA SER A 70 -3.19 -8.56 -3.51
C SER A 70 -3.01 -7.34 -4.42
N VAL A 71 -2.39 -6.27 -3.92
CA VAL A 71 -2.11 -5.03 -4.69
C VAL A 71 -1.06 -5.26 -5.78
N ALA A 72 -0.01 -6.02 -5.49
CA ALA A 72 1.12 -6.20 -6.39
C ALA A 72 0.98 -7.41 -7.33
N LEU A 73 0.44 -8.52 -6.82
CA LEU A 73 0.40 -9.82 -7.52
C LEU A 73 -1.01 -10.24 -7.96
N ASN A 74 -2.04 -9.47 -7.59
CA ASN A 74 -3.44 -9.90 -7.70
C ASN A 74 -3.66 -11.29 -7.05
N ALA A 75 -2.98 -11.54 -5.92
CA ALA A 75 -2.95 -12.84 -5.25
C ALA A 75 -4.33 -13.28 -4.72
N GLY A 76 -5.30 -12.36 -4.57
CA GLY A 76 -6.65 -12.67 -4.09
C GLY A 76 -6.72 -13.15 -2.64
N ARG A 77 -5.64 -13.02 -1.87
CA ARG A 77 -5.54 -13.47 -0.47
C ARG A 77 -6.12 -12.46 0.53
N TYR A 78 -6.14 -11.18 0.17
CA TYR A 78 -6.78 -10.13 0.97
C TYR A 78 -8.26 -9.96 0.66
N SER A 79 -9.12 -10.15 1.67
CA SER A 79 -10.59 -9.95 1.58
C SER A 79 -11.10 -8.75 2.38
N GLY A 80 -10.20 -7.97 2.99
CA GLY A 80 -10.56 -6.82 3.81
C GLY A 80 -11.03 -5.61 2.99
N LYS A 81 -11.62 -4.63 3.67
CA LYS A 81 -12.04 -3.35 3.08
C LYS A 81 -11.19 -2.22 3.69
N PRO A 82 -10.14 -1.72 3.01
CA PRO A 82 -9.25 -0.71 3.57
C PRO A 82 -10.01 0.56 3.95
N MET A 83 -10.86 1.06 3.06
CA MET A 83 -11.58 2.32 3.25
C MET A 83 -12.38 2.37 4.58
N PRO A 84 -13.31 1.43 4.87
CA PRO A 84 -13.99 1.39 6.17
C PRO A 84 -13.08 1.24 7.39
N ALA A 85 -11.90 0.62 7.26
CA ALA A 85 -10.97 0.50 8.38
C ALA A 85 -10.31 1.84 8.71
N HIS A 86 -9.96 2.62 7.69
CA HIS A 86 -9.37 3.94 7.88
C HIS A 86 -10.41 4.95 8.38
N MET A 87 -11.63 4.97 7.85
CA MET A 87 -12.68 5.92 8.27
C MET A 87 -13.09 5.81 9.75
N LYS A 88 -12.65 4.78 10.48
CA LYS A 88 -12.85 4.63 11.93
C LYS A 88 -11.76 5.27 12.78
N LEU A 89 -10.68 5.75 12.15
CA LEU A 89 -9.55 6.35 12.84
C LEU A 89 -9.81 7.84 13.09
N ASP A 90 -9.64 8.25 14.34
CA ASP A 90 -9.68 9.66 14.73
C ASP A 90 -8.29 10.31 14.65
N GLY A 91 -8.26 11.63 14.41
CA GLY A 91 -7.03 12.41 14.44
C GLY A 91 -6.12 12.26 13.22
N VAL A 92 -6.60 11.61 12.15
CA VAL A 92 -5.89 11.58 10.86
C VAL A 92 -6.01 12.95 10.18
N ARG A 93 -4.87 13.49 9.72
CA ARG A 93 -4.75 14.79 9.05
C ARG A 93 -4.06 14.62 7.69
N PRO A 94 -4.21 15.57 6.75
CA PRO A 94 -3.58 15.48 5.43
C PRO A 94 -2.07 15.23 5.47
N GLU A 95 -1.37 15.82 6.43
CA GLU A 95 0.10 15.69 6.55
C GLU A 95 0.54 14.25 6.85
N HIS A 96 -0.30 13.45 7.51
CA HIS A 96 0.01 12.05 7.81
C HIS A 96 0.10 11.20 6.54
N PHE A 97 -0.65 11.53 5.49
CA PHE A 97 -0.54 10.83 4.21
C PHE A 97 0.80 11.11 3.53
N GLY A 98 1.24 12.38 3.54
CA GLY A 98 2.55 12.75 3.01
C GLY A 98 3.69 12.07 3.78
N GLN A 99 3.60 12.01 5.11
CA GLN A 99 4.58 11.32 5.95
C GLN A 99 4.60 9.81 5.68
N TRP A 100 3.44 9.17 5.62
CA TRP A 100 3.33 7.74 5.35
C TRP A 100 3.89 7.39 3.97
N LEU A 101 3.57 8.19 2.94
CA LEU A 101 4.12 8.01 1.59
C LEU A 101 5.63 8.23 1.54
N GLY A 102 6.15 9.23 2.27
CA GLY A 102 7.58 9.48 2.37
C GLY A 102 8.34 8.32 3.00
N LEU A 103 7.84 7.77 4.11
CA LEU A 103 8.44 6.57 4.74
C LEU A 103 8.34 5.34 3.85
N PHE A 104 7.26 5.22 3.07
CA PHE A 104 7.07 4.11 2.13
C PHE A 104 8.06 4.21 0.97
N TYR A 105 8.22 5.39 0.39
CA TYR A 105 9.23 5.68 -0.63
C TYR A 105 10.64 5.37 -0.14
N LEU A 106 11.04 5.89 1.04
CA LEU A 106 12.36 5.63 1.61
C LEU A 106 12.61 4.12 1.82
N THR A 107 11.58 3.39 2.23
CA THR A 107 11.70 1.94 2.37
C THR A 107 11.91 1.26 1.02
N LEU A 108 11.15 1.65 0.01
CA LEU A 108 11.28 1.09 -1.34
C LEU A 108 12.63 1.43 -1.97
N GLU A 109 13.10 2.67 -1.83
CA GLU A 109 14.41 3.11 -2.33
C GLU A 109 15.55 2.26 -1.73
N GLU A 110 15.44 1.89 -0.46
CA GLU A 110 16.45 1.10 0.25
C GLU A 110 16.47 -0.38 -0.17
N ILE A 111 15.30 -1.00 -0.35
CA ILE A 111 15.21 -2.47 -0.44
C ILE A 111 14.82 -3.00 -1.82
N SER A 112 14.32 -2.14 -2.72
CA SER A 112 13.82 -2.58 -4.02
C SER A 112 14.95 -3.12 -4.91
N PRO A 113 14.72 -4.19 -5.68
CA PRO A 113 15.72 -4.72 -6.59
C PRO A 113 15.99 -3.77 -7.77
N SER A 114 15.09 -2.84 -8.07
CA SER A 114 15.24 -1.81 -9.10
C SER A 114 14.35 -0.59 -8.81
N GLN A 115 14.69 0.55 -9.42
CA GLN A 115 13.83 1.74 -9.37
C GLN A 115 12.44 1.46 -9.94
N GLU A 116 12.35 0.66 -11.00
CA GLU A 116 11.07 0.27 -11.61
C GLU A 116 10.15 -0.45 -10.62
N THR A 117 10.73 -1.21 -9.68
CA THR A 117 9.96 -1.88 -8.62
C THR A 117 9.44 -0.86 -7.60
N ALA A 118 10.28 0.11 -7.20
CA ALA A 118 9.85 1.18 -6.31
C ALA A 118 8.70 1.99 -6.94
N ASP A 119 8.85 2.38 -8.21
CA ASP A 119 7.85 3.14 -8.97
C ASP A 119 6.52 2.37 -9.08
N TYR A 120 6.59 1.05 -9.32
CA TYR A 120 5.42 0.17 -9.39
C TYR A 120 4.58 0.21 -8.10
N PHE A 121 5.24 0.18 -6.94
CA PHE A 121 4.56 0.27 -5.64
C PHE A 121 4.11 1.69 -5.32
N MET A 122 4.90 2.71 -5.64
CA MET A 122 4.56 4.11 -5.40
C MET A 122 3.30 4.54 -6.16
N GLU A 123 3.19 4.19 -7.45
CA GLU A 123 1.99 4.47 -8.25
C GLU A 123 0.71 3.93 -7.57
N ARG A 124 0.78 2.74 -6.97
CA ARG A 124 -0.34 2.10 -6.27
C ARG A 124 -0.60 2.75 -4.92
N ALA A 125 0.47 3.00 -4.15
CA ALA A 125 0.39 3.63 -2.84
C ALA A 125 -0.23 5.03 -2.92
N GLU A 126 0.17 5.83 -3.91
CA GLU A 126 -0.36 7.16 -4.16
C GLU A 126 -1.85 7.13 -4.52
N ARG A 127 -2.27 6.22 -5.40
CA ARG A 127 -3.70 6.04 -5.73
C ARG A 127 -4.53 5.65 -4.52
N ILE A 128 -4.03 4.75 -3.68
CA ILE A 128 -4.69 4.36 -2.43
C ILE A 128 -4.78 5.56 -1.49
N ALA A 129 -3.68 6.26 -1.27
CA ALA A 129 -3.62 7.45 -0.41
C ALA A 129 -4.55 8.55 -0.92
N GLN A 130 -4.60 8.80 -2.22
CA GLN A 130 -5.50 9.77 -2.84
C GLN A 130 -6.96 9.40 -2.58
N SER A 131 -7.33 8.13 -2.79
CA SER A 131 -8.70 7.66 -2.52
C SER A 131 -9.10 7.85 -1.05
N LEU A 132 -8.22 7.50 -0.12
CA LEU A 132 -8.44 7.68 1.31
C LEU A 132 -8.54 9.16 1.71
N GLN A 133 -7.66 10.01 1.17
CA GLN A 133 -7.70 11.46 1.41
C GLN A 133 -9.02 12.08 0.92
N TYR A 134 -9.50 11.68 -0.26
CA TYR A 134 -10.82 12.12 -0.72
C TYR A 134 -11.95 11.72 0.24
N ALA A 135 -11.86 10.51 0.82
CA ALA A 135 -12.87 10.05 1.77
C ALA A 135 -12.81 10.78 3.12
N TYR A 136 -11.61 11.11 3.62
CA TYR A 136 -11.45 11.87 4.86
C TYR A 136 -11.80 13.35 4.73
N PHE A 137 -11.40 13.99 3.63
CA PHE A 137 -11.33 15.45 3.56
C PHE A 137 -12.18 16.08 2.44
N GLY A 138 -12.84 15.27 1.62
CA GLY A 138 -13.62 15.76 0.48
C GLY A 138 -12.73 16.37 -0.63
N ARG A 139 -13.34 17.16 -1.53
CA ARG A 139 -12.66 17.74 -2.70
C ARG A 139 -11.79 18.96 -2.38
N ASP A 140 -11.97 19.60 -1.23
CA ASP A 140 -11.48 20.96 -0.99
C ASP A 140 -9.99 21.05 -0.66
N VAL A 141 -9.32 19.91 -0.43
CA VAL A 141 -7.86 19.87 -0.16
C VAL A 141 -7.03 19.91 -1.46
N PHE A 142 -7.59 19.52 -2.60
CA PHE A 142 -6.84 19.38 -3.87
C PHE A 142 -6.75 20.67 -4.71
N GLN A 143 -7.27 21.80 -4.22
CA GLN A 143 -7.25 23.10 -4.94
C GLN A 143 -6.19 24.10 -4.45
N LYS A 144 -5.36 23.76 -3.45
CA LYS A 144 -4.41 24.73 -2.84
C LYS A 144 -2.93 24.33 -2.93
N ILE A 145 -2.56 23.47 -3.88
CA ILE A 145 -1.16 23.22 -4.23
C ILE A 145 -0.94 23.62 -5.69
#